data_AF-A0A8S2JKB4-F1
#
_entry.id   AF-A0A8S2JKB4-F1
#
_cell.length_a   1.000
_cell.length_b   1.000
_cell.length_c   1.000
_cell.angle_alpha   90.00
_cell.angle_beta   90.00
_cell.angle_gamma   90.00
#
_symmetry.space_group_name_H-M   'P 1'
#
loop_
_entity.id
_entity.type
_entity.pdbx_description
1 polymer ?
#
loop_
_entity_poly.entity_id
_entity_poly.type
_entity_poly.pdbx_seq_one_letter_code
_entity_poly.pdbx_strand_id
1 'polypeptide(L)'
;MNGNWYSWSIGSTPNDYVLAWRHTYNILLNTGIDSTRLQWVWSVNRNDYGQYTAEEYWVGENYTHWLGINGFNGGSSANWSKWEWPNEIFDNMMGRLHKLSSTKPISLNAYATVGVRTGNTTDVQSKNEWLRQMCDYVNRNKIKMASYNNVDGPNQDNMVFGGTHGDVIWNNFKAYSAYRNCLQSNDWIEPNITNPRLITDEVFAGSPLDCSIYNSNKEIIQSLPFRVDINPRVNSPGSSYARVDYGGRVTDFTLTIVNTIPTSIFCLDSLKSLTIEYGTSLTIPP
;
A
#
# COMPACT_ATOMS: atom_id res chain seq x y z
N MET A 1 0.53 20.01 11.97
CA MET A 1 0.76 20.92 13.11
C MET A 1 2.16 21.53 13.06
N ASN A 2 3.22 20.77 12.80
CA ASN A 2 4.59 21.26 12.62
C ASN A 2 4.84 22.09 11.32
N GLY A 3 3.80 22.68 10.73
CA GLY A 3 3.90 23.55 9.54
C GLY A 3 3.68 25.03 9.89
N ASN A 4 3.78 25.92 8.91
CA ASN A 4 3.55 27.37 9.11
C ASN A 4 2.53 27.99 8.13
N TRP A 5 1.63 27.17 7.57
CA TRP A 5 0.65 27.56 6.55
C TRP A 5 -0.83 27.35 6.96
N TYR A 6 -1.09 26.77 8.13
CA TYR A 6 -2.45 26.60 8.67
C TYR A 6 -2.63 27.43 9.94
N SER A 7 -3.81 28.02 10.13
CA SER A 7 -4.15 28.86 11.29
C SER A 7 -3.90 28.16 12.63
N TRP A 8 -4.29 26.90 12.75
CA TRP A 8 -4.04 26.07 13.94
C TRP A 8 -2.56 25.68 14.15
N SER A 9 -1.69 25.93 13.19
CA SER A 9 -0.24 25.64 13.31
C SER A 9 0.58 26.89 13.67
N ILE A 10 0.13 28.08 13.24
CA ILE A 10 0.78 29.37 13.57
C ILE A 10 0.19 29.98 14.85
N GLY A 11 -1.11 29.80 15.08
CA GLY A 11 -1.86 30.44 16.17
C GLY A 11 -2.16 29.52 17.36
N SER A 12 -1.41 28.43 17.56
CA SER A 12 -1.58 27.55 18.72
C SER A 12 -0.25 27.03 19.25
N THR A 13 -0.15 26.84 20.57
CA THR A 13 0.97 26.13 21.18
C THR A 13 0.77 24.61 21.08
N PRO A 14 1.82 23.79 21.29
CA PRO A 14 1.66 22.34 21.30
C PRO A 14 0.68 21.85 22.38
N ASN A 15 0.63 22.54 23.53
CA ASN A 15 -0.36 22.26 24.57
C ASN A 15 -1.81 22.50 24.08
N ASP A 16 -2.06 23.61 23.39
CA ASP A 16 -3.40 23.91 22.86
C ASP A 16 -3.84 22.87 21.83
N TYR A 17 -2.93 22.45 20.96
CA TYR A 17 -3.17 21.38 19.99
C TYR A 17 -3.49 20.04 20.67
N VAL A 18 -2.71 19.64 21.68
CA VAL A 18 -2.94 18.39 22.43
C VAL A 18 -4.28 18.43 23.19
N LEU A 19 -4.63 19.56 23.79
CA LEU A 19 -5.93 19.74 24.44
C LEU A 19 -7.09 19.66 23.43
N ALA A 20 -6.98 20.35 22.29
CA ALA A 20 -8.01 20.33 21.25
C ALA A 20 -8.21 18.93 20.63
N TRP A 21 -7.11 18.21 20.38
CA TRP A 21 -7.16 16.82 19.89
C TRP A 21 -7.86 15.91 20.89
N ARG A 22 -7.41 15.89 22.16
CA ARG A 22 -7.98 15.02 23.20
C ARG A 22 -9.44 15.36 23.51
N HIS A 23 -9.81 16.64 23.44
CA HIS A 23 -11.21 17.06 23.56
C HIS A 23 -12.07 16.49 22.43
N THR A 24 -11.62 16.62 21.18
CA THR A 24 -12.33 16.08 20.00
C THR A 24 -12.42 14.55 20.04
N TYR A 25 -11.35 13.88 20.48
CA TYR A 25 -11.32 12.43 20.71
C TYR A 25 -12.39 11.99 21.72
N ASN A 26 -12.42 12.66 22.88
CA ASN A 26 -13.37 12.32 23.95
C ASN A 26 -14.83 12.61 23.55
N ILE A 27 -15.09 13.62 22.72
CA ILE A 27 -16.44 13.85 22.17
C ILE A 27 -16.89 12.65 21.34
N LEU A 28 -16.09 12.20 20.38
CA LEU A 28 -16.46 11.10 19.47
C LEU A 28 -16.44 9.72 20.14
N LEU A 29 -15.60 9.52 21.16
CA LEU A 29 -15.68 8.34 22.03
C LEU A 29 -17.03 8.30 22.77
N ASN A 30 -17.47 9.44 23.30
CA ASN A 30 -18.72 9.54 24.07
C ASN A 30 -20.01 9.43 23.23
N THR A 31 -19.93 9.53 21.89
CA THR A 31 -21.07 9.19 21.02
C THR A 31 -21.19 7.69 20.75
N GLY A 32 -20.27 6.87 21.29
CA GLY A 32 -20.26 5.43 21.06
C GLY A 32 -19.74 5.03 19.68
N ILE A 33 -18.92 5.87 19.03
CA ILE A 33 -18.16 5.50 17.85
C ILE A 33 -16.85 4.84 18.30
N ASP A 34 -16.71 3.55 18.01
CA ASP A 34 -15.53 2.76 18.34
C ASP A 34 -14.47 2.75 17.21
N SER A 35 -13.35 2.08 17.46
CA SER A 35 -12.21 1.97 16.55
C SER A 35 -12.47 1.17 15.27
N THR A 36 -13.52 0.34 15.19
CA THR A 36 -13.93 -0.34 13.94
C THR A 36 -14.54 0.65 12.94
N ARG A 37 -15.01 1.80 13.43
CA ARG A 37 -15.68 2.84 12.63
C ARG A 37 -14.90 4.16 12.53
N LEU A 38 -13.98 4.44 13.47
CA LEU A 38 -13.16 5.65 13.47
C LEU A 38 -11.73 5.39 13.96
N GLN A 39 -10.77 5.64 13.09
CA GLN A 39 -9.33 5.58 13.39
C GLN A 39 -8.74 6.99 13.42
N TRP A 40 -7.77 7.23 14.30
CA TRP A 40 -7.18 8.55 14.53
C TRP A 40 -5.74 8.63 14.02
N VAL A 41 -5.51 9.47 13.01
CA VAL A 41 -4.21 9.58 12.32
C VAL A 41 -3.50 10.89 12.68
N TRP A 42 -2.55 10.83 13.61
CA TRP A 42 -1.77 12.00 14.01
C TRP A 42 -0.72 12.30 12.92
N SER A 43 -0.93 13.38 12.16
CA SER A 43 -0.25 13.59 10.86
C SER A 43 0.71 14.79 10.86
N VAL A 44 1.99 14.54 10.66
CA VAL A 44 3.08 15.53 10.54
C VAL A 44 3.37 15.90 9.08
N ASN A 45 3.98 17.06 8.84
CA ASN A 45 4.75 17.31 7.62
C ASN A 45 6.14 16.65 7.75
N ARG A 46 6.75 16.24 6.64
CA ARG A 46 8.12 15.69 6.58
C ARG A 46 9.19 16.51 7.32
N ASN A 47 9.05 17.83 7.37
CA ASN A 47 9.96 18.74 8.04
C ASN A 47 9.17 19.64 9.00
N ASP A 48 9.83 20.14 10.04
CA ASP A 48 9.28 21.19 10.88
C ASP A 48 9.52 22.56 10.23
N TYR A 49 8.44 23.27 9.92
CA TYR A 49 8.44 24.66 9.42
C TYR A 49 7.80 25.64 10.41
N GLY A 50 7.10 25.12 11.44
CA GLY A 50 6.56 25.90 12.55
C GLY A 50 7.61 26.22 13.62
N GLN A 51 7.16 26.84 14.72
CA GLN A 51 8.03 27.17 15.86
C GLN A 51 8.47 25.94 16.68
N TYR A 52 7.67 24.87 16.65
CA TYR A 52 7.84 23.69 17.48
C TYR A 52 8.03 22.44 16.63
N THR A 53 8.76 21.48 17.19
CA THR A 53 9.01 20.16 16.59
C THR A 53 7.73 19.32 16.55
N ALA A 54 7.67 18.35 15.62
CA ALA A 54 6.60 17.35 15.58
C ALA A 54 6.32 16.70 16.95
N GLU A 55 7.35 16.28 17.68
CA GLU A 55 7.24 15.54 18.95
C GLU A 55 6.61 16.37 20.07
N GLU A 56 6.77 17.70 20.07
CA GLU A 56 6.12 18.58 21.06
C GLU A 56 4.59 18.58 20.90
N TYR A 57 4.08 18.36 19.68
CA TYR A 57 2.65 18.22 19.40
C TYR A 57 2.10 16.80 19.69
N TRP A 58 2.88 15.90 20.29
CA TRP A 58 2.49 14.51 20.47
C TRP A 58 1.31 14.36 21.45
N VAL A 59 0.22 13.78 20.94
CA VAL A 59 -1.05 13.63 21.69
C VAL A 59 -1.07 12.39 22.58
N GLY A 60 -0.14 11.46 22.39
CA GLY A 60 0.04 10.24 23.17
C GLY A 60 -0.58 8.98 22.56
N GLU A 61 -0.08 7.83 23.00
CA GLU A 61 -0.43 6.48 22.52
C GLU A 61 -1.92 6.16 22.55
N ASN A 62 -2.62 6.58 23.62
CA ASN A 62 -4.05 6.28 23.84
C ASN A 62 -5.00 7.15 23.01
N TYR A 63 -4.48 8.19 22.35
CA TYR A 63 -5.25 9.13 21.53
C TYR A 63 -4.87 9.06 20.04
N THR A 64 -4.00 8.12 19.67
CA THR A 64 -3.48 7.94 18.32
C THR A 64 -3.64 6.49 17.91
N HIS A 65 -4.17 6.24 16.73
CA HIS A 65 -4.19 4.90 16.15
C HIS A 65 -3.07 4.75 15.10
N TRP A 66 -2.80 5.80 14.33
CA TRP A 66 -1.83 5.82 13.23
C TRP A 66 -0.92 7.04 13.31
N LEU A 67 0.33 6.89 12.86
CA LEU A 67 1.25 8.02 12.65
C LEU A 67 1.32 8.35 11.16
N GLY A 68 1.00 9.59 10.81
CA GLY A 68 0.88 10.06 9.44
C GLY A 68 2.02 10.98 9.00
N ILE A 69 2.50 10.87 7.76
CA ILE A 69 3.41 11.86 7.14
C ILE A 69 2.80 12.43 5.86
N ASN A 70 2.94 13.75 5.69
CA ASN A 70 2.74 14.44 4.41
C ASN A 70 4.10 14.88 3.84
N GLY A 71 4.39 14.55 2.58
CA GLY A 71 5.66 14.87 1.93
C GLY A 71 5.57 14.81 0.41
N PHE A 72 6.17 15.79 -0.26
CA PHE A 72 6.03 16.00 -1.71
C PHE A 72 7.40 16.18 -2.36
N ASN A 73 7.62 15.56 -3.53
CA ASN A 73 8.73 15.92 -4.42
C ASN A 73 8.32 17.15 -5.24
N GLY A 74 8.79 18.32 -4.84
CA GLY A 74 8.49 19.59 -5.49
C GLY A 74 9.25 19.82 -6.80
N GLY A 75 10.32 19.07 -7.08
CA GLY A 75 11.14 19.26 -8.27
C GLY A 75 11.57 20.71 -8.45
N SER A 76 11.47 21.22 -9.68
CA SER A 76 11.69 22.63 -10.02
C SER A 76 10.39 23.45 -10.08
N SER A 77 9.31 23.04 -9.39
CA SER A 77 8.02 23.75 -9.45
C SER A 77 7.98 25.07 -8.67
N ALA A 78 8.94 25.30 -7.77
CA ALA A 78 9.16 26.56 -7.07
C ALA A 78 10.66 26.83 -6.84
N ASN A 79 11.06 28.09 -6.67
CA ASN A 79 12.46 28.50 -6.45
C ASN A 79 13.08 27.95 -5.14
N TRP A 80 12.24 27.47 -4.21
CA TRP A 80 12.65 26.89 -2.93
C TRP A 80 12.55 25.35 -2.92
N SER A 81 12.06 24.73 -3.99
CA SER A 81 11.99 23.26 -4.11
C SER A 81 13.19 22.73 -4.91
N LYS A 82 13.47 21.43 -4.74
CA LYS A 82 14.40 20.66 -5.56
C LYS A 82 13.78 19.29 -5.86
N TRP A 83 14.40 18.54 -6.76
CA TRP A 83 14.09 17.11 -6.91
C TRP A 83 14.60 16.34 -5.69
N GLU A 84 13.75 15.51 -5.11
CA GLU A 84 14.06 14.67 -3.95
C GLU A 84 13.48 13.27 -4.14
N TRP A 85 14.28 12.24 -3.87
CA TRP A 85 13.84 10.85 -3.86
C TRP A 85 13.04 10.50 -2.58
N PRO A 86 12.23 9.43 -2.58
CA PRO A 86 11.38 9.06 -1.44
C PRO A 86 12.11 9.00 -0.09
N ASN A 87 13.32 8.44 -0.06
CA ASN A 87 14.14 8.35 1.15
C ASN A 87 14.60 9.73 1.66
N GLU A 88 14.99 10.65 0.76
CA GLU A 88 15.33 12.04 1.10
C GLU A 88 14.10 12.81 1.63
N ILE A 89 12.90 12.43 1.18
CA ILE A 89 11.63 13.04 1.60
C ILE A 89 11.22 12.54 2.98
N PHE A 90 11.30 11.24 3.24
CA PHE A 90 10.61 10.61 4.38
C PHE A 90 11.52 10.08 5.49
N ASP A 91 12.77 9.65 5.23
CA ASP A 91 13.58 8.89 6.21
C ASP A 91 13.78 9.61 7.55
N ASN A 92 14.02 10.93 7.51
CA ASN A 92 14.22 11.72 8.73
C ASN A 92 12.99 11.66 9.65
N MET A 93 11.80 11.89 9.09
CA MET A 93 10.57 11.90 9.87
C MET A 93 10.12 10.48 10.23
N MET A 94 10.31 9.50 9.35
CA MET A 94 10.10 8.08 9.69
C MET A 94 10.92 7.67 10.92
N GLY A 95 12.21 8.01 10.96
CA GLY A 95 13.10 7.71 12.09
C GLY A 95 12.76 8.45 13.38
N ARG A 96 12.05 9.60 13.29
CA ARG A 96 11.50 10.34 14.43
C ARG A 96 10.21 9.69 14.94
N LEU A 97 9.28 9.39 14.04
CA LEU A 97 8.02 8.73 14.34
C LEU A 97 8.22 7.34 14.97
N HIS A 98 9.17 6.54 14.48
CA HIS A 98 9.50 5.24 15.10
C HIS A 98 10.11 5.35 16.51
N LYS A 99 10.72 6.49 16.87
CA LYS A 99 11.16 6.77 18.24
C LYS A 99 10.01 7.26 19.12
N LEU A 100 9.05 7.97 18.53
CA LEU A 100 7.86 8.48 19.21
C LEU A 100 6.87 7.36 19.55
N SER A 101 6.68 6.41 18.62
CA SER A 101 6.05 5.11 18.88
C SER A 101 6.64 4.02 17.99
N SER A 102 7.03 2.90 18.61
CA SER A 102 7.52 1.71 17.89
C SER A 102 6.41 0.76 17.43
N THR A 103 5.15 1.01 17.81
CA THR A 103 4.03 0.06 17.60
C THR A 103 2.96 0.55 16.65
N LYS A 104 2.78 1.87 16.49
CA LYS A 104 1.71 2.42 15.65
C LYS A 104 2.03 2.24 14.16
N PRO A 105 1.05 1.81 13.34
CA PRO A 105 1.21 1.76 11.90
C PRO A 105 1.49 3.15 11.32
N ILE A 106 2.34 3.19 10.29
CA ILE A 106 2.65 4.40 9.54
C ILE A 106 1.72 4.53 8.32
N SER A 107 1.23 5.76 8.10
CA SER A 107 0.59 6.17 6.86
C SER A 107 1.30 7.35 6.19
N LEU A 108 1.27 7.39 4.86
CA LEU A 108 1.57 8.58 4.07
C LEU A 108 0.24 9.18 3.64
N ASN A 109 -0.22 10.22 4.34
CA ASN A 109 -1.58 10.75 4.21
C ASN A 109 -1.74 11.65 2.97
N ALA A 110 -0.66 12.28 2.53
CA ALA A 110 -0.57 12.93 1.25
C ALA A 110 0.88 12.90 0.74
N TYR A 111 1.09 12.28 -0.41
CA TYR A 111 2.33 12.40 -1.16
C TYR A 111 2.06 12.55 -2.66
N ALA A 112 2.96 13.23 -3.36
CA ALA A 112 3.00 13.26 -4.82
C ALA A 112 4.40 13.66 -5.30
N THR A 113 4.64 13.45 -6.59
CA THR A 113 5.79 14.00 -7.30
C THR A 113 5.33 14.83 -8.49
N VAL A 114 5.97 15.97 -8.69
CA VAL A 114 5.90 16.66 -9.98
C VAL A 114 6.64 15.83 -11.05
N GLY A 115 6.31 16.02 -12.32
CA GLY A 115 7.24 15.70 -13.40
C GLY A 115 8.36 16.74 -13.52
N VAL A 116 9.57 16.33 -13.92
CA VAL A 116 10.63 17.29 -14.28
C VAL A 116 10.18 18.01 -15.55
N ARG A 117 10.20 19.35 -15.54
CA ARG A 117 9.77 20.17 -16.69
C ARG A 117 10.92 20.94 -17.29
N THR A 118 11.03 20.91 -18.63
CA THR A 118 11.93 21.76 -19.41
C THR A 118 11.10 22.50 -20.45
N GLY A 119 10.82 23.78 -20.17
CA GLY A 119 9.77 24.52 -20.88
C GLY A 119 8.41 23.82 -20.73
N ASN A 120 7.72 23.58 -21.85
CA ASN A 120 6.44 22.89 -21.89
C ASN A 120 6.55 21.36 -21.95
N THR A 121 7.76 20.79 -21.88
CA THR A 121 7.99 19.35 -21.93
C THR A 121 8.11 18.77 -20.52
N THR A 122 7.29 17.76 -20.21
CA THR A 122 7.38 16.97 -18.98
C THR A 122 8.16 15.69 -19.25
N ASP A 123 9.20 15.43 -18.46
CA ASP A 123 9.90 14.15 -18.43
C ASP A 123 9.07 13.09 -17.70
N VAL A 124 8.41 12.25 -18.51
CA VAL A 124 7.61 11.12 -18.04
C VAL A 124 8.50 10.03 -17.41
N GLN A 125 9.75 9.85 -17.86
CA GLN A 125 10.64 8.79 -17.39
C GLN A 125 11.14 9.08 -15.97
N SER A 126 11.59 10.30 -15.68
CA SER A 126 12.01 10.68 -14.31
C SER A 126 10.88 10.52 -13.29
N LYS A 127 9.63 10.86 -13.66
CA LYS A 127 8.46 10.65 -12.79
C LYS A 127 8.08 9.18 -12.66
N ASN A 128 8.16 8.37 -13.72
CA ASN A 128 8.00 6.91 -13.62
C ASN A 128 9.02 6.28 -12.67
N GLU A 129 10.30 6.63 -12.79
CA GLU A 129 11.36 6.11 -11.92
C GLU A 129 11.12 6.52 -10.46
N TRP A 130 10.69 7.76 -10.20
CA TRP A 130 10.30 8.19 -8.87
C TRP A 130 9.13 7.37 -8.31
N LEU A 131 8.09 7.12 -9.11
CA LEU A 131 6.92 6.32 -8.70
C LEU A 131 7.31 4.86 -8.43
N ARG A 132 8.26 4.30 -9.18
CA ARG A 132 8.82 2.97 -8.95
C ARG A 132 9.59 2.92 -7.61
N GLN A 133 10.50 3.88 -7.39
CA GLN A 133 11.23 4.05 -6.13
C GLN A 133 10.28 4.24 -4.94
N MET A 134 9.17 4.95 -5.14
CA MET A 134 8.15 5.19 -4.12
C MET A 134 7.37 3.92 -3.76
N CYS A 135 7.06 3.08 -4.74
CA CYS A 135 6.50 1.75 -4.50
C CYS A 135 7.44 0.88 -3.66
N ASP A 136 8.71 0.79 -4.09
CA ASP A 136 9.77 0.08 -3.35
C ASP A 136 9.91 0.61 -1.91
N TYR A 137 9.75 1.93 -1.72
CA TYR A 137 9.83 2.60 -0.42
C TYR A 137 8.66 2.23 0.50
N VAL A 138 7.42 2.26 -0.01
CA VAL A 138 6.21 1.86 0.74
C VAL A 138 6.33 0.42 1.22
N ASN A 139 6.67 -0.50 0.32
CA ASN A 139 6.72 -1.93 0.62
C ASN A 139 7.88 -2.25 1.59
N ARG A 140 9.09 -1.70 1.35
CA ARG A 140 10.26 -1.92 2.21
C ARG A 140 10.06 -1.41 3.64
N ASN A 141 9.43 -0.25 3.80
CA ASN A 141 9.15 0.34 5.12
C ASN A 141 7.83 -0.15 5.73
N LYS A 142 7.14 -1.12 5.10
CA LYS A 142 5.88 -1.72 5.56
C LYS A 142 4.78 -0.69 5.86
N ILE A 143 4.76 0.41 5.09
CA ILE A 143 3.79 1.49 5.23
C ILE A 143 2.39 0.95 4.94
N LYS A 144 1.43 1.23 5.82
CA LYS A 144 0.12 0.54 5.85
C LYS A 144 -1.00 1.28 5.14
N MET A 145 -0.78 2.56 4.83
CA MET A 145 -1.66 3.36 3.99
C MET A 145 -0.81 4.39 3.24
N ALA A 146 -0.97 4.49 1.92
CA ALA A 146 -0.25 5.44 1.10
C ALA A 146 -1.24 6.15 0.15
N SER A 147 -1.60 7.37 0.53
CA SER A 147 -2.58 8.23 -0.16
C SER A 147 -1.88 9.20 -1.12
N TYR A 148 -2.01 8.94 -2.42
CA TYR A 148 -1.42 9.78 -3.47
C TYR A 148 -2.29 11.01 -3.76
N ASN A 149 -1.69 12.21 -3.74
CA ASN A 149 -2.38 13.46 -4.09
C ASN A 149 -2.48 13.66 -5.61
N ASN A 150 -3.47 13.03 -6.24
CA ASN A 150 -3.68 13.06 -7.69
C ASN A 150 -4.37 14.34 -8.17
N VAL A 151 -3.75 15.51 -7.92
CA VAL A 151 -4.29 16.83 -8.29
C VAL A 151 -3.18 17.72 -8.86
N ASP A 152 -3.32 18.10 -10.14
CA ASP A 152 -2.42 19.05 -10.79
C ASP A 152 -2.64 20.48 -10.26
N GLY A 153 -1.55 21.20 -10.07
CA GLY A 153 -1.53 22.63 -9.77
C GLY A 153 -1.01 23.42 -10.97
N PRO A 154 -1.14 24.76 -10.99
CA PRO A 154 -0.73 25.60 -12.12
C PRO A 154 0.71 25.32 -12.62
N ASN A 155 1.63 25.02 -11.71
CA ASN A 155 3.03 24.68 -12.00
C ASN A 155 3.42 23.24 -11.57
N GLN A 156 2.44 22.37 -11.27
CA GLN A 156 2.67 21.04 -10.72
C GLN A 156 1.94 19.98 -11.55
N ASP A 157 2.71 19.11 -12.22
CA ASP A 157 2.22 17.85 -12.81
C ASP A 157 2.27 16.75 -11.74
N ASN A 158 1.29 16.72 -10.84
CA ASN A 158 1.22 15.71 -9.79
C ASN A 158 0.45 14.48 -10.24
N MET A 159 -0.54 14.61 -11.14
CA MET A 159 -1.45 13.53 -11.51
C MET A 159 -0.70 12.33 -12.09
N VAL A 160 -1.00 11.15 -11.55
CA VAL A 160 -0.52 9.84 -12.00
C VAL A 160 -1.56 9.08 -12.82
N PHE A 161 -2.80 9.56 -12.80
CA PHE A 161 -3.94 9.03 -13.55
C PHE A 161 -4.90 10.17 -13.92
N GLY A 162 -5.32 10.22 -15.19
CA GLY A 162 -6.27 11.21 -15.70
C GLY A 162 -5.67 12.59 -16.01
N GLY A 163 -4.35 12.76 -15.83
CA GLY A 163 -3.63 13.99 -16.18
C GLY A 163 -3.26 14.10 -17.65
N THR A 164 -2.53 15.15 -18.00
CA THR A 164 -2.08 15.41 -19.39
C THR A 164 -0.93 14.49 -19.83
N HIS A 165 -0.16 13.96 -18.87
CA HIS A 165 1.06 13.19 -19.08
C HIS A 165 0.92 11.73 -18.61
N GLY A 166 1.87 10.88 -19.02
CA GLY A 166 1.87 9.43 -18.79
C GLY A 166 2.45 8.68 -19.99
N ASP A 167 2.85 7.42 -19.78
CA ASP A 167 3.41 6.51 -20.79
C ASP A 167 2.47 5.37 -21.17
N VAL A 168 1.37 5.18 -20.43
CA VAL A 168 0.37 4.14 -20.70
C VAL A 168 -1.05 4.70 -20.66
N ILE A 169 -1.98 3.98 -21.29
CA ILE A 169 -3.41 4.13 -21.06
C ILE A 169 -3.86 3.05 -20.08
N TRP A 170 -4.60 3.44 -19.04
CA TRP A 170 -5.21 2.55 -18.06
C TRP A 170 -6.64 3.01 -17.79
N ASN A 171 -7.62 2.11 -17.90
CA ASN A 171 -9.05 2.40 -17.71
C ASN A 171 -9.56 3.62 -18.53
N ASN A 172 -9.04 3.81 -19.76
CA ASN A 172 -9.28 4.95 -20.67
C ASN A 172 -8.65 6.29 -20.28
N PHE A 173 -7.81 6.34 -19.25
CA PHE A 173 -7.07 7.54 -18.86
C PHE A 173 -5.57 7.38 -19.14
N LYS A 174 -4.87 8.50 -19.40
CA LYS A 174 -3.40 8.52 -19.33
C LYS A 174 -2.96 8.23 -17.89
N ALA A 175 -1.95 7.39 -17.76
CA ALA A 175 -1.38 7.01 -16.48
C ALA A 175 0.13 6.73 -16.60
N TYR A 176 0.77 6.59 -15.44
CA TYR A 176 2.17 6.20 -15.31
C TYR A 176 2.28 4.71 -15.05
N SER A 177 3.05 3.99 -15.88
CA SER A 177 3.17 2.53 -15.84
C SER A 177 3.73 2.02 -14.51
N ALA A 178 4.67 2.75 -13.91
CA ALA A 178 5.20 2.43 -12.59
C ALA A 178 4.11 2.46 -11.50
N TYR A 179 3.22 3.46 -11.53
CA TYR A 179 2.11 3.56 -10.58
C TYR A 179 1.07 2.45 -10.79
N ARG A 180 0.70 2.17 -12.05
CA ARG A 180 -0.20 1.06 -12.38
C ARG A 180 0.37 -0.28 -11.92
N ASN A 181 1.62 -0.57 -12.27
CA ASN A 181 2.27 -1.85 -11.94
C ASN A 181 2.44 -2.01 -10.42
N CYS A 182 2.67 -0.92 -9.68
CA CYS A 182 2.71 -0.92 -8.22
C CYS A 182 1.38 -1.41 -7.63
N LEU A 183 0.26 -0.82 -8.05
CA LEU A 183 -1.09 -1.18 -7.57
C LEU A 183 -1.56 -2.56 -8.04
N GLN A 184 -0.90 -3.16 -9.04
CA GLN A 184 -1.15 -4.52 -9.52
C GLN A 184 -0.22 -5.57 -8.89
N SER A 185 0.57 -5.18 -7.88
CA SER A 185 1.34 -6.11 -7.05
C SER A 185 0.52 -6.64 -5.89
N ASN A 186 0.89 -7.81 -5.36
CA ASN A 186 0.20 -8.44 -4.22
C ASN A 186 0.37 -7.69 -2.88
N ASP A 187 1.16 -6.61 -2.86
CA ASP A 187 1.42 -5.81 -1.66
C ASP A 187 0.30 -4.79 -1.35
N TRP A 188 -0.63 -4.57 -2.29
CA TRP A 188 -1.70 -3.57 -2.17
C TRP A 188 -3.08 -4.22 -2.03
N ILE A 189 -3.92 -3.59 -1.21
CA ILE A 189 -5.30 -4.03 -0.98
C ILE A 189 -6.17 -3.50 -2.13
N GLU A 190 -6.67 -4.41 -2.97
CA GLU A 190 -7.61 -4.06 -4.04
C GLU A 190 -8.96 -3.57 -3.47
N PRO A 191 -9.63 -2.62 -4.15
CA PRO A 191 -10.98 -2.21 -3.76
C PRO A 191 -11.97 -3.35 -4.00
N ASN A 192 -12.69 -3.78 -2.96
CA ASN A 192 -13.77 -4.74 -3.11
C ASN A 192 -14.93 -4.13 -3.89
N ILE A 193 -15.03 -4.45 -5.19
CA ILE A 193 -16.04 -3.91 -6.11
C ILE A 193 -17.49 -4.29 -5.76
N THR A 194 -17.70 -5.33 -4.94
CA THR A 194 -19.04 -5.75 -4.49
C THR A 194 -19.45 -5.08 -3.18
N ASN A 195 -18.48 -4.68 -2.36
CA ASN A 195 -18.72 -3.89 -1.15
C ASN A 195 -17.51 -2.98 -0.87
N PRO A 196 -17.46 -1.76 -1.45
CA PRO A 196 -16.28 -0.87 -1.37
C PRO A 196 -16.02 -0.28 0.02
N ARG A 197 -16.72 -0.75 1.06
CA ARG A 197 -16.48 -0.41 2.47
C ARG A 197 -15.77 -1.53 3.24
N LEU A 198 -15.67 -2.74 2.70
CA LEU A 198 -15.08 -3.89 3.40
C LEU A 198 -13.58 -4.01 3.14
N ILE A 199 -12.81 -3.24 3.91
CA ILE A 199 -11.58 -3.76 4.53
C ILE A 199 -11.96 -4.38 5.88
N THR A 200 -11.17 -5.32 6.39
CA THR A 200 -11.38 -5.86 7.75
C THR A 200 -11.01 -4.82 8.80
N ASP A 201 -11.57 -4.93 10.01
CA ASP A 201 -11.22 -4.04 11.14
C ASP A 201 -9.71 -4.05 11.44
N GLU A 202 -9.04 -5.18 11.26
CA GLU A 202 -7.58 -5.31 11.40
C GLU A 202 -6.81 -4.47 10.38
N VAL A 203 -7.20 -4.56 9.10
CA VAL A 203 -6.63 -3.75 8.01
C VAL A 203 -6.93 -2.26 8.23
N PHE A 204 -8.14 -1.92 8.70
CA PHE A 204 -8.50 -0.55 9.05
C PHE A 204 -7.71 -0.01 10.26
N ALA A 205 -7.35 -0.87 11.20
CA ALA A 205 -6.44 -0.58 12.30
C ALA A 205 -4.94 -0.62 11.90
N GLY A 206 -4.62 -0.84 10.62
CA GLY A 206 -3.25 -0.87 10.10
C GLY A 206 -2.44 -2.10 10.49
N SER A 207 -3.11 -3.14 11.00
CA SER A 207 -2.49 -4.45 11.15
C SER A 207 -2.07 -4.97 9.77
N PRO A 208 -0.99 -5.77 9.66
CA PRO A 208 -0.84 -6.63 8.48
C PRO A 208 -2.10 -7.48 8.32
N LEU A 209 -2.43 -7.84 7.07
CA LEU A 209 -3.35 -8.95 6.80
C LEU A 209 -2.80 -10.20 7.51
N ASP A 210 -3.42 -10.59 8.62
CA ASP A 210 -3.13 -11.90 9.21
C ASP A 210 -3.84 -12.95 8.35
N CYS A 211 -3.06 -13.74 7.60
CA CYS A 211 -3.64 -14.82 6.82
C CYS A 211 -4.12 -16.01 7.70
N SER A 212 -3.81 -16.02 9.00
CA SER A 212 -4.22 -17.07 9.95
C SER A 212 -5.71 -17.06 10.30
N ILE A 213 -6.36 -15.88 10.32
CA ILE A 213 -7.82 -15.76 10.49
C ILE A 213 -8.62 -16.22 9.25
N TYR A 214 -7.97 -16.36 8.09
CA TYR A 214 -8.57 -17.00 6.91
C TYR A 214 -8.43 -18.53 6.94
N ASN A 215 -7.49 -19.09 7.71
CA ASN A 215 -7.37 -20.54 7.93
C ASN A 215 -8.50 -21.13 8.81
N SER A 216 -9.22 -20.31 9.58
CA SER A 216 -10.30 -20.75 10.46
C SER A 216 -11.71 -20.58 9.85
N ASN A 217 -11.88 -19.67 8.89
CA ASN A 217 -13.15 -19.40 8.21
C ASN A 217 -13.42 -20.40 7.07
N LYS A 218 -14.11 -21.51 7.41
CA LYS A 218 -14.49 -22.59 6.48
C LYS A 218 -15.44 -22.20 5.34
N GLU A 219 -15.96 -20.97 5.29
CA GLU A 219 -17.02 -20.57 4.35
C GLU A 219 -16.56 -19.78 3.11
N ILE A 220 -15.26 -19.46 2.96
CA ILE A 220 -14.75 -18.85 1.72
C ILE A 220 -14.18 -19.94 0.78
N ILE A 221 -15.08 -20.76 0.23
CA ILE A 221 -14.81 -21.63 -0.91
C ILE A 221 -15.65 -21.16 -2.11
N GLN A 222 -15.18 -20.12 -2.82
CA GLN A 222 -15.61 -19.78 -4.19
C GLN A 222 -14.39 -19.42 -5.06
N SER A 223 -14.51 -19.55 -6.39
CA SER A 223 -13.43 -19.99 -7.29
C SER A 223 -13.18 -19.12 -8.55
N LEU A 224 -12.22 -19.53 -9.41
CA LEU A 224 -11.83 -19.06 -10.78
C LEU A 224 -10.95 -17.76 -10.89
N PRO A 225 -9.97 -17.56 -11.84
CA PRO A 225 -9.27 -18.48 -12.78
C PRO A 225 -7.75 -18.23 -13.20
N PHE A 226 -6.81 -19.23 -13.18
CA PHE A 226 -5.38 -19.26 -13.66
C PHE A 226 -5.10 -20.37 -14.68
N ARG A 227 -4.28 -20.11 -15.71
CA ARG A 227 -3.86 -21.11 -16.72
C ARG A 227 -2.53 -21.77 -16.35
N VAL A 228 -2.43 -23.07 -16.64
CA VAL A 228 -1.16 -23.77 -16.89
C VAL A 228 -1.28 -24.38 -18.27
N ASP A 229 -0.47 -23.93 -19.23
CA ASP A 229 -0.50 -24.47 -20.60
C ASP A 229 0.21 -25.83 -20.63
N ILE A 230 -0.56 -26.90 -20.81
CA ILE A 230 -0.05 -28.27 -20.93
C ILE A 230 0.33 -28.52 -22.39
N ASN A 231 1.57 -28.97 -22.62
CA ASN A 231 2.09 -29.28 -23.95
C ASN A 231 1.31 -30.46 -24.58
N PRO A 232 0.64 -30.27 -25.74
CA PRO A 232 -0.36 -31.22 -26.27
C PRO A 232 0.20 -32.52 -26.86
N ARG A 233 1.47 -32.88 -26.58
CA ARG A 233 2.11 -34.10 -27.09
C ARG A 233 1.95 -35.33 -26.19
N VAL A 234 1.37 -35.22 -25.00
CA VAL A 234 1.19 -36.33 -24.05
C VAL A 234 -0.28 -36.73 -23.93
N ASN A 235 -0.82 -37.36 -24.98
CA ASN A 235 -2.17 -37.93 -24.98
C ASN A 235 -2.17 -39.34 -24.38
N SER A 236 -2.05 -39.42 -23.05
CA SER A 236 -2.27 -40.65 -22.29
C SER A 236 -3.13 -40.35 -21.06
N PRO A 237 -4.27 -41.04 -20.84
CA PRO A 237 -5.18 -40.76 -19.73
C PRO A 237 -4.61 -41.31 -18.42
N GLY A 238 -3.66 -40.57 -17.84
CA GLY A 238 -3.14 -40.73 -16.49
C GLY A 238 -3.22 -39.37 -15.80
N SER A 239 -3.92 -39.30 -14.67
CA SER A 239 -4.24 -38.07 -13.97
C SER A 239 -3.00 -37.27 -13.58
N SER A 240 -2.83 -36.07 -14.16
CA SER A 240 -1.90 -35.07 -13.64
C SER A 240 -2.29 -34.76 -12.19
N TYR A 241 -1.31 -34.69 -11.28
CA TYR A 241 -1.57 -34.25 -9.92
C TYR A 241 -0.60 -33.13 -9.50
N ALA A 242 -1.13 -32.18 -8.72
CA ALA A 242 -0.33 -31.19 -8.04
C ALA A 242 -0.09 -31.66 -6.61
N ARG A 243 1.18 -31.64 -6.18
CA ARG A 243 1.58 -31.91 -4.79
C ARG A 243 1.87 -30.59 -4.08
N VAL A 244 1.22 -30.37 -2.94
CA VAL A 244 1.45 -29.20 -2.07
C VAL A 244 1.94 -29.68 -0.71
N ASP A 245 3.10 -29.18 -0.27
CA ASP A 245 3.55 -29.29 1.12
C ASP A 245 3.22 -27.98 1.85
N TYR A 246 2.29 -28.08 2.81
CA TYR A 246 1.97 -27.01 3.74
C TYR A 246 2.34 -27.42 5.17
N GLY A 247 3.40 -26.81 5.72
CA GLY A 247 3.83 -27.04 7.10
C GLY A 247 4.22 -28.49 7.43
N GLY A 248 4.65 -29.29 6.45
CA GLY A 248 4.95 -30.71 6.62
C GLY A 248 3.76 -31.64 6.40
N ARG A 249 2.59 -31.11 5.99
CA ARG A 249 1.47 -31.91 5.48
C ARG A 249 1.46 -31.87 3.96
N VAL A 250 1.69 -33.04 3.36
CA VAL A 250 1.63 -33.23 1.91
C VAL A 250 0.19 -33.57 1.51
N THR A 251 -0.36 -32.85 0.53
CA THR A 251 -1.65 -33.15 -0.09
C THR A 251 -1.49 -33.24 -1.60
N ASP A 252 -2.01 -34.33 -2.18
CA ASP A 252 -2.00 -34.60 -3.62
C ASP A 252 -3.40 -34.33 -4.22
N PHE A 253 -3.48 -33.53 -5.28
CA PHE A 253 -4.74 -33.15 -5.94
C PHE A 253 -4.77 -33.60 -7.40
N THR A 254 -5.80 -34.34 -7.82
CA THR A 254 -5.98 -34.72 -9.23
C THR A 254 -6.51 -33.55 -10.06
N LEU A 255 -5.76 -33.13 -11.07
CA LEU A 255 -6.14 -32.09 -12.03
C LEU A 255 -6.97 -32.72 -13.16
N THR A 256 -8.26 -32.39 -13.21
CA THR A 256 -9.14 -32.75 -14.34
C THR A 256 -9.13 -31.61 -15.36
N ILE A 257 -9.15 -31.95 -16.66
CA ILE A 257 -8.79 -31.06 -17.75
C ILE A 257 -9.86 -29.96 -18.00
N VAL A 258 -9.40 -28.75 -18.31
CA VAL A 258 -10.14 -27.52 -18.68
C VAL A 258 -11.09 -26.91 -17.63
N ASN A 259 -10.55 -26.09 -16.74
CA ASN A 259 -10.72 -24.64 -16.79
C ASN A 259 -9.98 -23.99 -15.61
N THR A 260 -9.43 -22.82 -15.90
CA THR A 260 -8.62 -21.95 -15.05
C THR A 260 -9.08 -21.78 -13.57
N ILE A 261 -8.18 -21.84 -12.56
CA ILE A 261 -8.38 -21.76 -11.06
C ILE A 261 -7.69 -20.50 -10.45
N PRO A 262 -8.19 -19.62 -9.56
CA PRO A 262 -7.69 -18.23 -9.43
C PRO A 262 -6.23 -17.98 -9.00
N THR A 263 -5.64 -16.82 -9.39
CA THR A 263 -4.52 -16.19 -8.64
C THR A 263 -4.96 -15.24 -7.53
N SER A 264 -6.27 -15.02 -7.33
CA SER A 264 -6.77 -14.56 -6.04
C SER A 264 -6.69 -15.71 -5.02
N ILE A 265 -6.19 -15.40 -3.82
CA ILE A 265 -5.96 -16.34 -2.69
C ILE A 265 -4.73 -17.26 -2.88
N PHE A 266 -3.53 -16.72 -2.64
CA PHE A 266 -2.54 -17.39 -1.79
C PHE A 266 -1.66 -16.36 -1.08
N CYS A 267 -1.71 -16.33 0.27
CA CYS A 267 -0.59 -15.80 1.05
C CYS A 267 0.56 -16.82 1.01
N LEU A 268 1.50 -16.66 0.08
CA LEU A 268 2.53 -17.66 -0.21
C LEU A 268 3.70 -17.73 0.79
N ASP A 269 3.64 -17.02 1.93
CA ASP A 269 4.71 -17.00 2.96
C ASP A 269 4.98 -18.37 3.63
N SER A 270 4.17 -19.38 3.35
CA SER A 270 4.31 -20.74 3.92
C SER A 270 4.34 -21.87 2.88
N LEU A 271 4.33 -21.55 1.57
CA LEU A 271 4.38 -22.56 0.51
C LEU A 271 5.84 -22.88 0.16
N LYS A 272 6.39 -23.94 0.78
CA LYS A 272 7.81 -24.30 0.63
C LYS A 272 8.20 -24.74 -0.78
N SER A 273 7.28 -25.40 -1.50
CA SER A 273 7.45 -25.74 -2.92
C SER A 273 6.10 -26.08 -3.55
N LEU A 274 5.98 -25.86 -4.86
CA LEU A 274 4.95 -26.44 -5.71
C LEU A 274 5.66 -27.32 -6.74
N THR A 275 5.40 -28.62 -6.73
CA THR A 275 5.98 -29.55 -7.72
C THR A 275 4.87 -30.15 -8.57
N ILE A 276 5.01 -30.01 -9.89
CA ILE A 276 4.14 -30.63 -10.89
C ILE A 276 4.84 -31.90 -11.36
N GLU A 277 4.43 -33.04 -10.81
CA GLU A 277 4.98 -34.36 -11.19
C GLU A 277 4.24 -34.91 -12.41
N TYR A 278 4.96 -35.22 -13.48
CA TYR A 278 4.43 -35.98 -14.60
C TYR A 278 4.43 -37.47 -14.24
N GLY A 279 3.25 -38.02 -13.97
CA GLY A 279 3.07 -39.41 -13.57
C GLY A 279 3.40 -40.41 -14.68
N THR A 280 4.67 -40.80 -14.80
CA THR A 280 5.09 -42.04 -15.50
C THR A 280 6.15 -42.79 -14.70
N SER A 281 5.73 -43.86 -14.01
CA SER A 281 6.64 -44.89 -13.50
C SER A 281 7.13 -45.74 -14.66
N LEU A 282 8.28 -45.39 -15.21
CA LEU A 282 8.89 -46.08 -16.35
C LEU A 282 9.50 -47.41 -15.88
N THR A 283 8.72 -48.48 -15.95
CA THR A 283 9.19 -49.84 -15.67
C THR A 283 9.73 -50.43 -16.97
N ILE A 284 11.04 -50.68 -17.03
CA ILE A 284 11.71 -51.31 -18.17
C ILE A 284 11.74 -52.84 -17.92
N PRO A 285 11.02 -53.67 -18.70
CA PRO A 285 11.31 -55.11 -18.77
C PRO A 285 12.66 -55.32 -19.49
N PRO A 286 13.36 -56.45 -19.25
CA PRO A 286 14.72 -56.68 -19.74
C PRO A 286 14.88 -56.62 -21.26
#